data_AF-A0AAD5RXB9-F1
#
_entry.id   AF-A0AAD5RXB9-F1
#
_cell.length_a   1.000
_cell.length_b   1.000
_cell.length_c   1.000
_cell.angle_alpha   90.00
_cell.angle_beta   90.00
_cell.angle_gamma   90.00
#
_symmetry.space_group_name_H-M   'P 1'
#
loop_
_entity.id
_entity.type
_entity.pdbx_description
1 polymer ?
#
loop_
_entity_poly.entity_id
_entity_poly.type
_entity_poly.pdbx_seq_one_letter_code
_entity_poly.pdbx_strand_id
1 'polypeptide(L)'
;MASAHHDAPEVVPQYLPEVVQPQQTPTQQYQSLQGQPPGIPQPSKSPDQFAYQGAAGAYTPGAKHSTIYGSTPANDVTSTYTGAPPTTLPPHEKPRKTICGCGMLVFILSVVIGVLAAAVIGLAAGTGIEANRVATAETLNDELSSSLAALGAVPTTTGSAESTSTETASTVNYDNVTNGCSTQSEKVSGTIYTPPFYNKPSYKMYCNSDTPLGPLMALFTANFNTCMDACASYTDYLNVTCAAVSFVPEWNNITTAVDGSAPGSCYLKPGPQNTTALTDSSWIEVHAAILDD
;
A
#
# COMPACT_ATOMS: atom_id res chain seq x y z
N MET A 1 18.83 -45.94 -40.84
CA MET A 1 18.12 -44.67 -41.08
C MET A 1 17.02 -44.57 -40.04
N ALA A 2 17.12 -43.65 -39.09
CA ALA A 2 16.11 -43.44 -38.06
C ALA A 2 15.92 -41.92 -37.91
N SER A 3 14.65 -41.51 -37.99
CA SER A 3 14.20 -40.12 -38.08
C SER A 3 14.41 -39.34 -36.80
N ALA A 4 14.91 -38.11 -36.94
CA ALA A 4 15.01 -37.12 -35.87
C ALA A 4 13.67 -36.36 -35.74
N HIS A 5 13.04 -36.44 -34.57
CA HIS A 5 11.91 -35.59 -34.22
C HIS A 5 12.41 -34.20 -33.82
N HIS A 6 12.02 -33.18 -34.59
CA HIS A 6 12.10 -31.77 -34.22
C HIS A 6 10.80 -31.41 -33.49
N ASP A 7 10.82 -31.40 -32.16
CA ASP A 7 9.83 -30.70 -31.34
C ASP A 7 10.48 -29.41 -30.84
N ALA A 8 10.18 -28.30 -31.50
CA ALA A 8 10.48 -26.96 -31.00
C ALA A 8 9.23 -26.41 -30.30
N PRO A 9 9.37 -25.72 -29.15
CA PRO A 9 8.23 -25.21 -28.40
C PRO A 9 7.49 -24.12 -29.19
N GLU A 10 6.18 -24.31 -29.32
CA GLU A 10 5.27 -23.37 -29.99
C GLU A 10 5.14 -22.09 -29.17
N VAL A 11 5.36 -20.94 -29.82
CA VAL A 11 5.27 -19.61 -29.22
C VAL A 11 3.79 -19.25 -29.03
N VAL A 12 3.33 -19.26 -27.79
CA VAL A 12 1.96 -18.88 -27.43
C VAL A 12 1.78 -17.36 -27.58
N PRO A 13 0.80 -16.87 -28.37
CA PRO A 13 0.50 -15.45 -28.50
C PRO A 13 0.04 -14.85 -27.16
N GLN A 14 0.76 -13.84 -26.68
CA GLN A 14 0.42 -13.05 -25.49
C GLN A 14 -0.70 -12.04 -25.81
N TYR A 15 -1.93 -12.52 -26.03
CA TYR A 15 -3.13 -11.67 -25.98
C TYR A 15 -3.76 -11.84 -24.59
N LEU A 16 -3.21 -11.15 -23.60
CA LEU A 16 -3.89 -11.00 -22.31
C LEU A 16 -5.04 -10.00 -22.48
N PRO A 17 -6.29 -10.37 -22.13
CA PRO A 17 -7.40 -9.43 -22.12
C PRO A 17 -7.14 -8.39 -21.04
N GLU A 18 -7.15 -7.12 -21.42
CA GLU A 18 -7.11 -5.98 -20.51
C GLU A 18 -8.31 -6.07 -19.57
N VAL A 19 -8.06 -6.43 -18.31
CA VAL A 19 -9.09 -6.47 -17.27
C VAL A 19 -9.47 -5.04 -16.95
N VAL A 20 -10.59 -4.60 -17.51
CA VAL A 20 -11.25 -3.35 -17.13
C VAL A 20 -11.61 -3.47 -15.64
N GLN A 21 -10.81 -2.85 -14.77
CA GLN A 21 -11.15 -2.77 -13.35
C GLN A 21 -12.44 -1.94 -13.21
N PRO A 22 -13.48 -2.46 -12.53
CA PRO A 22 -14.66 -1.66 -12.22
C PRO A 22 -14.23 -0.51 -11.30
N GLN A 23 -14.54 0.70 -11.74
CA GLN A 23 -14.33 1.94 -11.03
C GLN A 23 -15.05 1.87 -9.67
N GLN A 24 -14.31 1.63 -8.59
CA GLN A 24 -14.86 1.66 -7.24
C GLN A 24 -15.11 3.11 -6.83
N THR A 25 -16.37 3.50 -6.76
CA THR A 25 -16.80 4.74 -6.08
C THR A 25 -16.50 4.63 -4.59
N PRO A 26 -15.78 5.58 -3.97
CA PRO A 26 -15.54 5.54 -2.54
C PRO A 26 -16.82 5.96 -1.78
N THR A 27 -17.51 4.99 -1.19
CA THR A 27 -18.49 5.25 -0.13
C THR A 27 -17.75 5.50 1.18
N GLN A 28 -17.57 6.79 1.48
CA GLN A 28 -17.28 7.29 2.82
C GLN A 28 -18.47 6.97 3.75
N GLN A 29 -18.36 5.94 4.58
CA GLN A 29 -19.21 5.80 5.77
C GLN A 29 -18.38 6.04 7.02
N TYR A 30 -18.41 7.27 7.51
CA TYR A 30 -18.09 7.60 8.89
C TYR A 30 -19.16 6.93 9.79
N GLN A 31 -18.80 5.85 10.47
CA GLN A 31 -19.56 5.35 11.61
C GLN A 31 -19.20 6.18 12.84
N SER A 32 -20.17 6.97 13.29
CA SER A 32 -20.17 7.69 14.56
C SER A 32 -20.24 6.72 15.74
N LEU A 33 -19.20 6.70 16.58
CA LEU A 33 -19.31 6.14 17.94
C LEU A 33 -20.15 7.08 18.81
N GLN A 34 -21.36 6.64 19.16
CA GLN A 34 -22.14 7.16 20.28
C GLN A 34 -21.78 6.37 21.54
N GLY A 35 -21.51 7.07 22.65
CA GLY A 35 -21.50 6.47 23.98
C GLY A 35 -20.61 7.17 25.00
N GLN A 36 -20.98 8.35 25.48
CA GLN A 36 -20.40 8.92 26.70
C GLN A 36 -21.51 9.40 27.66
N PRO A 37 -21.56 8.92 28.91
CA PRO A 37 -22.60 9.29 29.87
C PRO A 37 -22.43 10.71 30.44
N PRO A 38 -23.50 11.33 30.98
CA PRO A 38 -23.54 12.74 31.34
C PRO A 38 -22.72 13.05 32.60
N GLY A 39 -21.64 13.80 32.43
CA GLY A 39 -20.85 14.41 33.50
C GLY A 39 -21.43 15.77 33.91
N ILE A 40 -21.47 15.99 35.21
CA ILE A 40 -21.98 17.17 35.92
C ILE A 40 -21.12 18.42 35.59
N PRO A 41 -21.70 19.61 35.34
CA PRO A 41 -20.92 20.80 35.00
C PRO A 41 -20.15 21.34 36.21
N GLN A 42 -18.81 21.34 36.12
CA GLN A 42 -17.94 22.13 36.99
C GLN A 42 -17.58 23.47 36.34
N PRO A 43 -17.51 24.58 37.11
CA PRO A 43 -17.16 25.89 36.59
C PRO A 43 -15.66 26.00 36.32
N SER A 44 -15.33 26.41 35.08
CA SER A 44 -13.97 26.66 34.62
C SER A 44 -13.37 27.88 35.33
N LYS A 45 -12.27 27.66 36.05
CA LYS A 45 -11.36 28.71 36.53
C LYS A 45 -10.21 28.84 35.54
N SER A 46 -10.08 30.04 34.97
CA SER A 46 -8.88 30.51 34.27
C SER A 46 -7.69 30.58 35.23
N PRO A 47 -6.47 30.32 34.76
CA PRO A 47 -5.37 31.23 35.10
C PRO A 47 -4.49 31.61 33.91
N ASP A 48 -4.25 32.92 33.81
CA ASP A 48 -2.97 33.63 33.69
C ASP A 48 -1.94 33.11 32.66
N GLN A 49 -1.76 33.87 31.57
CA GLN A 49 -0.70 34.89 31.43
C GLN A 49 0.71 34.33 31.59
N PHE A 50 1.35 34.03 30.46
CA PHE A 50 2.80 34.21 30.32
C PHE A 50 3.11 35.09 29.12
N ALA A 51 3.85 36.15 29.45
CA ALA A 51 4.31 37.21 28.58
C ALA A 51 5.46 36.74 27.68
N TYR A 52 5.44 37.19 26.42
CA TYR A 52 6.65 37.44 25.64
C TYR A 52 6.53 38.83 25.01
N GLN A 53 7.19 39.80 25.64
CA GLN A 53 7.81 40.95 24.95
C GLN A 53 8.94 40.36 24.08
N GLY A 54 9.25 40.80 22.86
CA GLY A 54 9.06 42.06 22.17
C GLY A 54 10.41 42.42 21.54
N ALA A 55 10.52 42.34 20.22
CA ALA A 55 11.59 43.00 19.48
C ALA A 55 11.10 43.35 18.07
N ALA A 56 11.29 44.62 17.73
CA ALA A 56 10.60 45.37 16.71
C ALA A 56 11.21 45.20 15.30
N GLY A 57 10.38 45.45 14.28
CA GLY A 57 10.79 45.57 12.90
C GLY A 57 9.60 45.99 12.02
N ALA A 58 9.19 47.25 12.13
CA ALA A 58 8.21 47.88 11.25
C ALA A 58 8.82 48.19 9.88
N TYR A 59 8.04 48.14 8.79
CA TYR A 59 7.73 49.29 7.90
C TYR A 59 6.80 48.84 6.74
N THR A 60 5.54 49.28 6.89
CA THR A 60 4.54 49.80 5.94
C THR A 60 4.38 49.36 4.46
N PRO A 61 3.12 49.40 3.96
CA PRO A 61 2.70 48.89 2.67
C PRO A 61 2.66 49.96 1.56
N GLY A 62 2.78 49.52 0.31
CA GLY A 62 2.61 50.36 -0.87
C GLY A 62 1.95 49.60 -2.01
N ALA A 63 0.69 49.92 -2.29
CA ALA A 63 -0.05 49.49 -3.46
C ALA A 63 0.38 50.28 -4.72
N LYS A 64 0.28 49.67 -5.91
CA LYS A 64 -0.51 50.11 -7.09
C LYS A 64 0.05 49.60 -8.44
N HIS A 65 -0.87 49.13 -9.29
CA HIS A 65 -0.91 49.18 -10.78
C HIS A 65 0.14 48.36 -11.58
N SER A 66 -0.13 47.74 -12.75
CA SER A 66 -1.26 47.77 -13.70
C SER A 66 -1.08 46.69 -14.79
N THR A 67 -2.20 46.15 -15.33
CA THR A 67 -2.48 45.73 -16.74
C THR A 67 -1.74 44.50 -17.35
N ILE A 68 -2.29 43.64 -18.25
CA ILE A 68 -3.26 43.82 -19.35
C ILE A 68 -3.70 42.44 -19.95
N TYR A 69 -4.90 42.40 -20.57
CA TYR A 69 -5.51 41.40 -21.52
C TYR A 69 -5.99 40.03 -21.01
N GLY A 70 -7.18 39.52 -21.33
CA GLY A 70 -8.26 40.01 -22.19
C GLY A 70 -9.55 39.18 -22.00
N SER A 71 -10.66 39.90 -22.05
CA SER A 71 -12.05 39.57 -21.70
C SER A 71 -12.90 39.05 -22.86
N THR A 72 -14.03 38.36 -22.58
CA THR A 72 -15.34 38.60 -23.21
C THR A 72 -16.50 38.00 -22.38
N PRO A 73 -17.74 38.53 -22.51
CA PRO A 73 -18.60 38.79 -21.35
C PRO A 73 -19.88 37.96 -21.25
N ALA A 74 -20.42 37.92 -20.03
CA ALA A 74 -21.81 37.63 -19.72
C ALA A 74 -22.70 38.87 -20.02
N ASN A 75 -23.95 38.65 -20.43
CA ASN A 75 -25.00 39.64 -20.33
C ASN A 75 -26.31 38.96 -19.90
N ASP A 76 -26.78 39.37 -18.73
CA ASP A 76 -28.16 39.28 -18.25
C ASP A 76 -29.05 40.24 -19.04
N VAL A 77 -30.24 39.79 -19.48
CA VAL A 77 -31.40 40.68 -19.68
C VAL A 77 -32.69 39.93 -19.36
N THR A 78 -33.29 40.32 -18.23
CA THR A 78 -34.70 40.11 -17.88
C THR A 78 -35.57 41.04 -18.73
N SER A 79 -36.62 40.52 -19.39
CA SER A 79 -37.80 41.34 -19.72
C SER A 79 -39.05 40.50 -19.99
N THR A 80 -40.08 40.79 -19.20
CA THR A 80 -41.51 40.46 -19.29
C THR A 80 -42.13 40.74 -20.66
N TYR A 81 -43.01 39.85 -21.18
CA TYR A 81 -44.30 40.24 -21.76
C TYR A 81 -45.25 39.03 -21.98
N THR A 82 -46.53 39.35 -21.87
CA THR A 82 -47.80 38.58 -21.88
C THR A 82 -48.24 37.97 -23.23
N GLY A 83 -49.05 36.89 -23.20
CA GLY A 83 -50.12 36.63 -24.19
C GLY A 83 -50.18 35.22 -24.82
N ALA A 84 -51.33 34.54 -24.70
CA ALA A 84 -51.72 33.18 -25.18
C ALA A 84 -51.91 33.06 -26.73
N PRO A 85 -52.38 31.94 -27.38
CA PRO A 85 -52.79 30.59 -26.92
C PRO A 85 -52.17 29.43 -27.80
N PRO A 86 -52.63 28.14 -27.72
CA PRO A 86 -51.81 26.94 -28.00
C PRO A 86 -51.90 26.40 -29.44
N THR A 87 -50.89 25.62 -29.85
CA THR A 87 -51.00 24.67 -30.98
C THR A 87 -50.45 23.32 -30.56
N THR A 88 -51.36 22.39 -30.31
CA THR A 88 -51.12 20.98 -30.00
C THR A 88 -50.65 20.27 -31.27
N LEU A 89 -49.40 19.77 -31.27
CA LEU A 89 -48.88 18.85 -32.29
C LEU A 89 -48.71 17.44 -31.67
N PRO A 90 -48.90 16.37 -32.46
CA PRO A 90 -49.12 15.00 -31.97
C PRO A 90 -47.83 14.32 -31.47
N PRO A 91 -47.95 13.26 -30.64
CA PRO A 91 -46.80 12.55 -30.10
C PRO A 91 -46.10 11.75 -31.20
N HIS A 92 -44.83 12.06 -31.44
CA HIS A 92 -43.94 11.29 -32.30
C HIS A 92 -43.61 9.95 -31.61
N GLU A 93 -44.22 8.86 -32.07
CA GLU A 93 -43.80 7.51 -31.71
C GLU A 93 -42.43 7.22 -32.32
N LYS A 94 -41.47 6.87 -31.45
CA LYS A 94 -40.09 6.58 -31.87
C LYS A 94 -40.05 5.26 -32.66
N PRO A 95 -39.43 5.23 -33.85
CA PRO A 95 -39.36 4.02 -34.67
C PRO A 95 -38.50 2.96 -33.97
N ARG A 96 -39.11 1.81 -33.67
CA ARG A 96 -38.41 0.63 -33.13
C ARG A 96 -37.50 0.07 -34.24
N LYS A 97 -36.18 0.18 -34.07
CA LYS A 97 -35.18 -0.44 -34.96
C LYS A 97 -35.06 -1.93 -34.63
N THR A 98 -35.45 -2.77 -35.57
CA THR A 98 -35.18 -4.21 -35.61
C THR A 98 -33.94 -4.45 -36.46
N ILE A 99 -32.95 -5.19 -35.94
CA ILE A 99 -31.74 -5.58 -36.66
C ILE A 99 -31.69 -7.11 -36.65
N CYS A 100 -31.65 -7.72 -37.84
CA CYS A 100 -31.55 -9.18 -38.04
C CYS A 100 -32.74 -10.02 -37.49
N GLY A 101 -33.99 -9.62 -37.77
CA GLY A 101 -35.19 -10.45 -37.57
C GLY A 101 -35.58 -10.80 -36.13
N CYS A 102 -34.69 -10.63 -35.16
CA CYS A 102 -34.94 -10.75 -33.74
C CYS A 102 -35.03 -9.35 -33.12
N GLY A 103 -36.03 -9.12 -32.26
CA GLY A 103 -36.12 -7.87 -31.53
C GLY A 103 -34.83 -7.63 -30.73
N MET A 104 -34.34 -6.39 -30.67
CA MET A 104 -33.13 -6.02 -29.93
C MET A 104 -33.11 -6.57 -28.50
N LEU A 105 -34.29 -6.66 -27.87
CA LEU A 105 -34.49 -7.30 -26.57
C LEU A 105 -34.07 -8.77 -26.53
N VAL A 106 -34.39 -9.56 -27.56
CA VAL A 106 -34.05 -11.00 -27.62
C VAL A 106 -32.54 -11.20 -27.78
N PHE A 107 -31.88 -10.34 -28.56
CA PHE A 107 -30.44 -10.38 -28.72
C PHE A 107 -29.71 -10.06 -27.40
N ILE A 108 -30.12 -9.00 -26.72
CA ILE A 108 -29.55 -8.63 -25.41
C ILE A 108 -29.75 -9.77 -24.40
N LEU A 109 -30.94 -10.37 -24.37
CA LEU A 109 -31.26 -11.46 -23.45
C LEU A 109 -30.42 -12.72 -23.74
N SER A 110 -30.15 -13.03 -25.01
CA SER A 110 -29.26 -14.12 -25.42
C SER A 110 -27.81 -13.91 -24.96
N VAL A 111 -27.29 -12.68 -25.06
CA VAL A 111 -25.92 -12.37 -24.62
C VAL A 111 -25.78 -12.51 -23.10
N VAL A 112 -26.77 -12.04 -22.34
CA VAL A 112 -26.77 -12.15 -20.87
C VAL A 112 -26.76 -13.62 -20.42
N ILE A 113 -27.57 -14.49 -21.04
CA ILE A 113 -27.58 -15.92 -20.69
C ILE A 113 -26.22 -16.57 -21.01
N GLY A 114 -25.59 -16.20 -22.13
CA GLY A 114 -24.26 -16.71 -22.49
C GLY A 114 -23.18 -16.34 -21.47
N VAL A 115 -23.17 -15.09 -21.00
CA VAL A 115 -22.22 -14.63 -19.97
C VAL A 115 -22.45 -15.34 -18.64
N LEU A 116 -23.72 -15.52 -18.24
CA LEU A 116 -24.07 -16.22 -17.00
C LEU A 116 -23.64 -17.71 -17.05
N ALA A 117 -23.80 -18.38 -18.20
CA ALA A 117 -23.35 -19.76 -18.36
C ALA A 117 -21.81 -19.89 -18.25
N ALA A 118 -21.06 -18.99 -18.88
CA ALA A 118 -19.60 -18.98 -18.79
C ALA A 118 -19.10 -18.70 -17.36
N ALA A 119 -19.74 -17.78 -16.63
CA ALA A 119 -19.40 -17.46 -15.25
C ALA A 119 -19.59 -18.66 -14.29
N VAL A 120 -20.67 -19.43 -14.47
CA VAL A 120 -20.95 -20.62 -13.63
C VAL A 120 -19.91 -21.73 -13.86
N ILE A 121 -19.45 -21.92 -15.10
CA ILE A 121 -18.40 -22.91 -15.40
C ILE A 121 -17.03 -22.44 -14.86
N GLY A 122 -16.72 -21.14 -14.95
CA GLY A 122 -15.48 -20.57 -14.41
C GLY A 122 -15.36 -20.68 -12.89
N LEU A 123 -16.46 -20.53 -12.16
CA LEU A 123 -16.48 -20.63 -10.70
C LEU A 123 -16.21 -22.06 -10.19
N ALA A 124 -16.56 -23.09 -10.96
CA ALA A 124 -16.31 -24.48 -10.60
C ALA A 124 -14.84 -24.92 -10.83
N ALA A 125 -14.15 -24.32 -11.80
CA ALA A 125 -12.74 -24.63 -12.07
C ALA A 125 -11.77 -23.88 -11.13
N GLY A 126 -12.18 -22.73 -10.57
CA GLY A 126 -11.32 -21.89 -9.71
C GLY A 126 -11.07 -22.46 -8.31
N THR A 127 -11.98 -23.27 -7.75
CA THR A 127 -11.87 -23.77 -6.37
C THR A 127 -10.95 -24.99 -6.22
N GLY A 128 -10.60 -25.68 -7.32
CA GLY A 128 -9.78 -26.90 -7.27
C GLY A 128 -8.28 -26.65 -7.08
N ILE A 129 -7.79 -25.46 -7.43
CA ILE A 129 -6.34 -25.19 -7.46
C ILE A 129 -5.83 -24.66 -6.10
N GLU A 130 -6.72 -24.07 -5.29
CA GLU A 130 -6.36 -23.56 -3.95
C GLU A 130 -6.34 -24.65 -2.88
N ALA A 131 -7.20 -25.66 -2.96
CA ALA A 131 -7.21 -26.78 -2.01
C ALA A 131 -5.91 -27.61 -2.05
N ASN A 132 -5.28 -27.73 -3.22
CA ASN A 132 -4.02 -28.47 -3.34
C ASN A 132 -2.81 -27.69 -2.76
N ARG A 133 -2.87 -26.34 -2.76
CA ARG A 133 -1.85 -25.51 -2.12
C ARG A 133 -1.97 -25.53 -0.59
N VAL A 134 -3.18 -25.64 -0.05
CA VAL A 134 -3.39 -25.77 1.41
C VAL A 134 -2.88 -27.12 1.93
N ALA A 135 -3.13 -28.22 1.22
CA ALA A 135 -2.61 -29.54 1.63
C ALA A 135 -1.07 -29.64 1.61
N THR A 136 -0.41 -28.88 0.73
CA THR A 136 1.07 -28.83 0.66
C THR A 136 1.66 -27.99 1.80
N ALA A 137 0.89 -27.02 2.34
CA ALA A 137 1.35 -26.20 3.46
C ALA A 137 1.29 -26.93 4.81
N GLU A 138 0.30 -27.82 5.03
CA GLU A 138 0.20 -28.61 6.26
C GLU A 138 1.35 -29.63 6.39
N THR A 139 1.71 -30.30 5.30
CA THR A 139 2.80 -31.29 5.30
C THR A 139 4.17 -30.67 5.59
N LEU A 140 4.43 -29.46 5.08
CA LEU A 140 5.66 -28.73 5.40
C LEU A 140 5.72 -28.28 6.86
N ASN A 141 4.58 -27.91 7.46
CA ASN A 141 4.54 -27.46 8.85
C ASN A 141 4.78 -28.61 9.84
N ASP A 142 4.27 -29.81 9.53
CA ASP A 142 4.55 -31.02 10.31
C ASP A 142 6.03 -31.43 10.23
N GLU A 143 6.66 -31.29 9.06
CA GLU A 143 8.09 -31.57 8.88
C GLU A 143 8.97 -30.59 9.67
N LEU A 144 8.64 -29.30 9.62
CA LEU A 144 9.31 -28.26 10.40
C LEU A 144 9.15 -28.48 11.92
N SER A 145 7.95 -28.85 12.38
CA SER A 145 7.70 -29.15 13.79
C SER A 145 8.50 -30.37 14.28
N SER A 146 8.59 -31.41 13.46
CA SER A 146 9.41 -32.60 13.75
C SER A 146 10.91 -32.27 13.82
N SER A 147 11.39 -31.40 12.93
CA SER A 147 12.78 -30.94 12.94
C SER A 147 13.13 -30.12 14.19
N LEU A 148 12.21 -29.27 14.67
CA LEU A 148 12.40 -28.50 15.90
C LEU A 148 12.41 -29.40 17.14
N ALA A 149 11.54 -30.41 17.19
CA ALA A 149 11.51 -31.39 18.27
C ALA A 149 12.81 -32.20 18.35
N ALA A 150 13.45 -32.48 17.22
CA ALA A 150 14.73 -33.18 17.17
C ALA A 150 15.92 -32.32 17.67
N LEU A 151 15.86 -30.99 17.52
CA LEU A 151 16.88 -30.07 18.05
C LEU A 151 16.71 -29.77 19.55
N GLY A 152 15.54 -30.01 20.14
CA GLY A 152 15.27 -29.79 21.56
C GLY A 152 15.83 -30.87 22.51
N ALA A 153 16.33 -31.99 21.99
CA ALA A 153 16.88 -33.09 22.79
C ALA A 153 18.38 -32.93 23.04
N VAL A 154 18.77 -31.91 23.80
CA VAL A 154 20.14 -31.81 24.36
C VAL A 154 20.18 -32.57 25.70
N PRO A 155 21.12 -33.50 25.92
CA PRO A 155 21.18 -34.29 27.14
C PRO A 155 21.46 -33.41 28.36
N THR A 156 20.56 -33.48 29.34
CA THR A 156 20.61 -32.73 30.59
C THR A 156 21.73 -33.26 31.50
N THR A 157 22.89 -32.60 31.52
CA THR A 157 23.86 -32.74 32.61
C THR A 157 23.42 -31.93 33.81
N THR A 158 23.07 -32.62 34.90
CA THR A 158 22.64 -32.05 36.18
C THR A 158 23.81 -31.34 36.87
N GLY A 159 23.84 -30.01 36.81
CA GLY A 159 24.75 -29.17 37.58
C GLY A 159 23.98 -27.94 38.07
N SER A 160 23.59 -27.96 39.35
CA SER A 160 22.84 -26.89 39.99
C SER A 160 23.76 -25.71 40.28
N ALA A 161 23.68 -24.67 39.46
CA ALA A 161 24.20 -23.35 39.77
C ALA A 161 23.11 -22.32 39.50
N GLU A 162 22.78 -21.56 40.53
CA GLU A 162 21.82 -20.46 40.56
C GLU A 162 22.25 -19.39 39.55
N SER A 163 21.59 -19.37 38.38
CA SER A 163 21.74 -18.33 37.39
C SER A 163 20.62 -17.32 37.55
N THR A 164 21.01 -16.10 37.90
CA THR A 164 20.23 -14.89 37.76
C THR A 164 19.62 -14.86 36.36
N SER A 165 18.30 -14.96 36.26
CA SER A 165 17.55 -14.88 35.01
C SER A 165 17.57 -13.43 34.52
N THR A 166 18.64 -13.05 33.82
CA THR A 166 18.54 -12.00 32.82
C THR A 166 17.69 -12.58 31.70
N GLU A 167 16.46 -12.06 31.52
CA GLU A 167 15.67 -12.29 30.32
C GLU A 167 16.51 -11.87 29.11
N THR A 168 17.26 -12.82 28.58
CA THR A 168 17.85 -12.68 27.27
C THR A 168 16.68 -12.93 26.34
N ALA A 169 16.04 -11.84 25.89
CA ALA A 169 15.07 -11.89 24.81
C ALA A 169 15.68 -12.79 23.73
N SER A 170 15.06 -13.93 23.46
CA SER A 170 15.47 -14.78 22.34
C SER A 170 15.35 -13.89 21.12
N THR A 171 16.48 -13.41 20.64
CA THR A 171 16.55 -12.42 19.57
C THR A 171 16.12 -13.20 18.34
N VAL A 172 14.87 -12.97 17.93
CA VAL A 172 14.33 -13.63 16.73
C VAL A 172 15.26 -13.23 15.60
N ASN A 173 15.85 -14.21 14.93
CA ASN A 173 16.80 -13.95 13.87
C ASN A 173 16.03 -13.74 12.56
N TYR A 174 16.18 -12.56 11.97
CA TYR A 174 15.58 -12.19 10.69
C TYR A 174 16.59 -12.04 9.55
N ASP A 175 17.81 -12.58 9.69
CA ASP A 175 18.91 -12.41 8.74
C ASP A 175 18.53 -12.77 7.29
N ASN A 176 17.65 -13.77 7.12
CA ASN A 176 17.16 -14.23 5.81
C ASN A 176 16.31 -13.18 5.07
N VAL A 177 15.73 -12.20 5.78
CA VAL A 177 14.90 -11.13 5.21
C VAL A 177 15.52 -9.73 5.39
N THR A 178 16.56 -9.59 6.21
CA THR A 178 17.21 -8.31 6.55
C THR A 178 18.64 -8.17 6.01
N ASN A 179 19.07 -9.06 5.10
CA ASN A 179 20.44 -9.13 4.59
C ASN A 179 21.51 -9.38 5.67
N GLY A 180 21.13 -9.96 6.81
CA GLY A 180 22.02 -10.17 7.94
C GLY A 180 22.07 -9.02 8.95
N CYS A 181 21.13 -8.08 8.94
CA CYS A 181 21.13 -7.00 9.93
C CYS A 181 20.94 -7.50 11.38
N SER A 182 20.27 -8.63 11.59
CA SER A 182 19.97 -9.14 12.94
C SER A 182 21.23 -9.62 13.65
N THR A 183 22.14 -10.33 12.95
CA THR A 183 23.37 -10.87 13.54
C THR A 183 24.67 -10.18 13.08
N GLN A 184 24.64 -9.48 11.95
CA GLN A 184 25.81 -8.86 11.32
C GLN A 184 25.59 -7.37 11.03
N SER A 185 24.88 -6.67 11.94
CA SER A 185 24.54 -5.25 11.83
C SER A 185 25.73 -4.35 11.46
N GLU A 186 26.90 -4.58 12.05
CA GLU A 186 28.13 -3.80 11.78
C GLU A 186 28.68 -4.00 10.36
N LYS A 187 28.45 -5.17 9.75
CA LYS A 187 28.91 -5.46 8.39
C LYS A 187 27.93 -4.97 7.33
N VAL A 188 26.64 -4.98 7.64
CA VAL A 188 25.57 -4.61 6.71
C VAL A 188 25.33 -3.10 6.74
N SER A 189 25.41 -2.48 7.92
CA SER A 189 25.26 -1.02 8.04
C SER A 189 26.36 -0.30 7.28
N GLY A 190 25.96 0.69 6.49
CA GLY A 190 26.83 1.44 5.60
C GLY A 190 27.09 0.79 4.24
N THR A 191 26.65 -0.44 4.00
CA THR A 191 26.69 -1.04 2.66
C THR A 191 25.65 -0.43 1.74
N ILE A 192 25.93 -0.46 0.43
CA ILE A 192 25.07 0.12 -0.59
C ILE A 192 24.34 -1.01 -1.33
N TYR A 193 23.03 -0.85 -1.46
CA TYR A 193 22.19 -1.64 -2.34
C TYR A 193 21.74 -0.78 -3.52
N THR A 194 21.84 -1.33 -4.74
CA THR A 194 21.37 -0.67 -5.96
C THR A 194 20.34 -1.58 -6.62
N PRO A 195 19.06 -1.17 -6.73
CA PRO A 195 18.05 -1.92 -7.44
C PRO A 195 18.49 -2.17 -8.89
N PRO A 196 18.19 -3.35 -9.47
CA PRO A 196 18.59 -3.66 -10.83
C PRO A 196 17.81 -2.87 -11.91
N PHE A 197 16.79 -2.09 -11.50
CA PHE A 197 15.82 -1.40 -12.34
C PHE A 197 15.59 0.07 -11.89
N TYR A 198 14.68 0.79 -12.56
CA TYR A 198 14.21 2.15 -12.24
C TYR A 198 15.33 3.17 -11.99
N ASN A 199 16.11 3.51 -13.02
CA ASN A 199 17.25 4.45 -12.96
C ASN A 199 18.34 4.11 -11.93
N LYS A 200 18.26 2.94 -11.27
CA LYS A 200 19.28 2.36 -10.39
C LYS A 200 19.76 3.32 -9.29
N PRO A 201 18.84 3.91 -8.49
CA PRO A 201 19.24 4.67 -7.30
C PRO A 201 20.07 3.80 -6.36
N SER A 202 21.03 4.39 -5.66
CA SER A 202 21.79 3.67 -4.64
C SER A 202 21.19 3.98 -3.27
N TYR A 203 21.01 2.96 -2.44
CA TYR A 203 20.52 3.10 -1.07
C TYR A 203 21.57 2.59 -0.10
N LYS A 204 21.95 3.42 0.86
CA LYS A 204 22.83 3.03 1.95
C LYS A 204 22.00 2.47 3.10
N MET A 205 22.32 1.24 3.52
CA MET A 205 21.58 0.52 4.55
C MET A 205 22.07 0.86 5.96
N TYR A 206 21.16 0.85 6.92
CA TYR A 206 21.39 1.12 8.35
C TYR A 206 20.57 0.14 9.18
N CYS A 207 21.24 -0.79 9.85
CA CYS A 207 20.57 -1.77 10.69
C CYS A 207 20.18 -1.16 12.05
N ASN A 208 19.07 -1.62 12.63
CA ASN A 208 18.57 -1.19 13.95
C ASN A 208 18.28 0.32 14.03
N SER A 209 17.96 0.93 12.89
CA SER A 209 17.68 2.35 12.75
C SER A 209 16.35 2.56 12.03
N ASP A 210 15.63 3.60 12.43
CA ASP A 210 14.45 4.12 11.74
C ASP A 210 14.72 5.53 11.21
N THR A 211 14.08 5.88 10.10
CA THR A 211 14.12 7.22 9.53
C THR A 211 13.00 8.11 10.10
N PRO A 212 13.22 9.41 10.31
CA PRO A 212 12.34 10.24 11.13
C PRO A 212 11.07 10.74 10.42
N LEU A 213 11.07 10.81 9.08
CA LEU A 213 9.91 11.34 8.34
C LEU A 213 8.78 10.30 8.25
N GLY A 214 7.54 10.78 8.22
CA GLY A 214 6.36 9.92 8.06
C GLY A 214 6.34 9.21 6.69
N PRO A 215 5.67 8.06 6.59
CA PRO A 215 5.61 7.29 5.35
C PRO A 215 4.75 7.96 4.29
N LEU A 216 5.21 7.91 3.04
CA LEU A 216 4.41 8.11 1.83
C LEU A 216 3.41 6.96 1.64
N MET A 217 3.87 5.74 1.92
CA MET A 217 3.12 4.51 1.75
C MET A 217 3.66 3.43 2.70
N ALA A 218 2.77 2.56 3.16
CA ALA A 218 3.12 1.31 3.83
C ALA A 218 2.70 0.13 2.93
N LEU A 219 3.55 -0.86 2.80
CA LEU A 219 3.28 -2.08 2.04
C LEU A 219 3.96 -3.30 2.67
N PHE A 220 3.50 -4.50 2.31
CA PHE A 220 4.17 -5.74 2.69
C PHE A 220 5.17 -6.12 1.59
N THR A 221 6.44 -6.28 1.98
CA THR A 221 7.49 -6.81 1.10
C THR A 221 8.05 -8.11 1.64
N ALA A 222 8.67 -8.91 0.78
CA ALA A 222 9.25 -10.18 1.18
C ALA A 222 10.55 -10.03 2.00
N ASN A 223 11.31 -8.97 1.75
CA ASN A 223 12.60 -8.69 2.38
C ASN A 223 12.98 -7.21 2.25
N PHE A 224 14.11 -6.86 2.86
CA PHE A 224 14.61 -5.49 2.90
C PHE A 224 15.01 -4.93 1.52
N ASN A 225 15.59 -5.76 0.64
CA ASN A 225 15.92 -5.35 -0.73
C ASN A 225 14.66 -5.03 -1.54
N THR A 226 13.64 -5.87 -1.44
CA THR A 226 12.35 -5.62 -2.10
C THR A 226 11.66 -4.36 -1.56
N CYS A 227 11.93 -3.95 -0.31
CA CYS A 227 11.47 -2.67 0.22
C CYS A 227 12.16 -1.48 -0.48
N MET A 228 13.48 -1.55 -0.67
CA MET A 228 14.24 -0.54 -1.43
C MET A 228 13.84 -0.50 -2.92
N ASP A 229 13.60 -1.68 -3.51
CA ASP A 229 13.08 -1.82 -4.86
C ASP A 229 11.72 -1.12 -5.05
N ALA A 230 10.82 -1.27 -4.07
CA ALA A 230 9.52 -0.60 -4.06
C ALA A 230 9.67 0.93 -3.94
N CYS A 231 10.66 1.42 -3.20
CA CYS A 231 10.98 2.84 -3.11
C CYS A 231 11.45 3.41 -4.46
N ALA A 232 12.32 2.68 -5.16
CA ALA A 232 12.79 3.06 -6.49
C ALA A 232 11.64 3.08 -7.51
N SER A 233 10.78 2.06 -7.51
CA SER A 233 9.62 1.99 -8.40
C SER A 233 8.59 3.08 -8.12
N TYR A 234 8.36 3.40 -6.85
CA TYR A 234 7.46 4.49 -6.43
C TYR A 234 7.92 5.83 -6.99
N THR A 235 9.22 6.11 -6.92
CA THR A 235 9.82 7.35 -7.44
C THR A 235 9.61 7.49 -8.94
N ASP A 236 9.90 6.41 -9.68
CA ASP A 236 9.77 6.39 -11.14
C ASP A 236 8.31 6.53 -11.60
N TYR A 237 7.37 5.87 -10.90
CA TYR A 237 5.95 5.85 -11.31
C TYR A 237 5.18 7.12 -10.92
N LEU A 238 5.43 7.68 -9.74
CA LEU A 238 4.63 8.80 -9.20
C LEU A 238 5.31 10.17 -9.32
N ASN A 239 6.55 10.23 -9.82
CA ASN A 239 7.35 11.46 -9.90
C ASN A 239 7.47 12.17 -8.53
N VAL A 240 7.46 11.40 -7.44
CA VAL A 240 7.66 11.84 -6.07
C VAL A 240 8.81 11.03 -5.49
N THR A 241 9.88 11.70 -5.07
CA THR A 241 11.10 11.04 -4.57
C THR A 241 10.84 10.29 -3.26
N CYS A 242 10.90 8.96 -3.33
CA CYS A 242 11.10 8.11 -2.17
C CYS A 242 12.61 8.07 -1.88
N ALA A 243 13.02 8.79 -0.84
CA ALA A 243 14.44 8.96 -0.49
C ALA A 243 14.88 8.05 0.66
N ALA A 244 13.94 7.36 1.31
CA ALA A 244 14.28 6.37 2.31
C ALA A 244 13.20 5.31 2.46
N VAL A 245 13.58 4.23 3.13
CA VAL A 245 12.66 3.22 3.63
C VAL A 245 12.92 2.90 5.09
N SER A 246 11.89 2.40 5.75
CA SER A 246 12.01 1.68 7.02
C SER A 246 11.38 0.30 6.89
N PHE A 247 12.10 -0.73 7.30
CA PHE A 247 11.69 -2.12 7.17
C PHE A 247 11.65 -2.80 8.53
N VAL A 248 10.51 -3.39 8.86
CA VAL A 248 10.25 -4.08 10.14
C VAL A 248 10.07 -5.57 9.86
N PRO A 249 11.12 -6.39 10.02
CA PRO A 249 11.11 -7.78 9.57
C PRO A 249 10.09 -8.65 10.31
N GLU A 250 9.81 -8.33 11.57
CA GLU A 250 8.82 -9.02 12.39
C GLU A 250 7.43 -9.02 11.73
N TRP A 251 7.08 -7.94 11.03
CA TRP A 251 5.80 -7.80 10.34
C TRP A 251 5.73 -8.48 8.98
N ASN A 252 6.76 -9.21 8.56
CA ASN A 252 6.62 -10.14 7.43
C ASN A 252 5.78 -11.37 7.79
N ASN A 253 5.63 -11.66 9.08
CA ASN A 253 4.61 -12.59 9.55
C ASN A 253 3.27 -11.87 9.65
N ILE A 254 2.30 -12.26 8.82
CA ILE A 254 0.97 -11.64 8.76
C ILE A 254 0.26 -11.70 10.12
N THR A 255 0.38 -12.81 10.85
CA THR A 255 -0.24 -12.94 12.19
C THR A 255 0.33 -11.90 13.14
N THR A 256 1.66 -11.77 13.21
CA THR A 256 2.32 -10.77 14.04
C THR A 256 2.01 -9.34 13.61
N ALA A 257 1.93 -9.08 12.30
CA ALA A 257 1.54 -7.79 11.77
C ALA A 257 0.10 -7.42 12.17
N VAL A 258 -0.84 -8.35 12.08
CA VAL A 258 -2.24 -8.14 12.49
C VAL A 258 -2.34 -7.88 13.98
N ASP A 259 -1.66 -8.67 14.81
CA ASP A 259 -1.64 -8.50 16.26
C ASP A 259 -1.06 -7.13 16.66
N GLY A 260 -0.02 -6.69 15.96
CA GLY A 260 0.59 -5.36 16.11
C GLY A 260 -0.16 -4.21 15.42
N SER A 261 -1.27 -4.49 14.73
CA SER A 261 -2.00 -3.52 13.89
C SER A 261 -1.10 -2.80 12.87
N ALA A 262 -0.09 -3.50 12.36
CA ALA A 262 0.89 -2.97 11.42
C ALA A 262 0.29 -2.88 10.00
N PRO A 263 0.30 -1.71 9.35
CA PRO A 263 -0.21 -1.54 7.99
C PRO A 263 0.71 -2.14 6.91
N GLY A 264 1.94 -2.55 7.26
CA GLY A 264 2.92 -3.15 6.36
C GLY A 264 4.25 -3.39 7.06
N SER A 265 5.14 -4.16 6.42
CA SER A 265 6.52 -4.36 6.88
C SER A 265 7.51 -3.37 6.27
N CYS A 266 7.11 -2.66 5.21
CA CYS A 266 7.94 -1.70 4.49
C CYS A 266 7.25 -0.33 4.42
N TYR A 267 7.96 0.70 4.83
CA TYR A 267 7.49 2.08 4.89
C TYR A 267 8.34 2.94 3.96
N LEU A 268 7.75 3.35 2.83
CA LEU A 268 8.38 4.25 1.87
C LEU A 268 8.31 5.68 2.40
N LYS A 269 9.41 6.43 2.38
CA LYS A 269 9.49 7.75 3.03
C LYS A 269 10.03 8.83 2.08
N PRO A 270 9.57 10.08 2.23
CA PRO A 270 9.94 11.16 1.33
C PRO A 270 11.38 11.62 1.56
N GLY A 271 11.93 12.38 0.62
CA GLY A 271 13.18 13.14 0.80
C GLY A 271 12.97 14.59 1.20
N PRO A 272 14.04 15.29 1.60
CA PRO A 272 15.38 14.74 1.87
C PRO A 272 15.43 14.00 3.22
N GLN A 273 16.37 13.07 3.35
CA GLN A 273 16.59 12.28 4.57
C GLN A 273 18.00 12.52 5.09
N ASN A 274 18.18 12.46 6.40
CA ASN A 274 19.47 12.74 7.03
C ASN A 274 19.87 11.57 7.94
N THR A 275 21.06 11.05 7.70
CA THR A 275 21.67 9.97 8.48
C THR A 275 21.84 10.33 9.95
N THR A 276 22.06 11.61 10.28
CA THR A 276 22.18 12.06 11.68
C THR A 276 20.86 12.13 12.42
N ALA A 277 19.73 12.00 11.70
CA ALA A 277 18.39 12.02 12.27
C ALA A 277 17.79 10.61 12.36
N LEU A 278 18.59 9.57 12.08
CA LEU A 278 18.21 8.19 12.35
C LEU A 278 18.01 7.98 13.84
N THR A 279 16.96 7.25 14.20
CA THR A 279 16.67 6.89 15.58
C THR A 279 16.88 5.40 15.77
N ASP A 280 17.54 5.01 16.85
CA ASP A 280 17.65 3.61 17.22
C ASP A 280 16.29 3.08 17.67
N SER A 281 15.85 1.97 17.08
CA SER A 281 14.63 1.29 17.50
C SER A 281 14.98 0.25 18.56
N SER A 282 14.89 0.63 19.84
CA SER A 282 15.22 -0.27 20.96
C SER A 282 14.13 -1.30 21.29
N TRP A 283 12.91 -1.12 20.75
CA TRP A 283 11.73 -1.90 21.15
C TRP A 283 11.29 -2.93 20.10
N ILE A 284 11.71 -2.74 18.86
CA ILE A 284 11.41 -3.63 17.73
C ILE A 284 12.55 -3.51 16.72
N GLU A 285 12.93 -4.60 16.09
CA GLU A 285 13.96 -4.57 15.05
C GLU A 285 13.44 -3.77 13.84
N VAL A 286 14.15 -2.71 13.47
CA VAL A 286 13.83 -1.86 12.31
C VAL A 286 15.12 -1.56 11.55
N HIS A 287 15.06 -1.61 10.23
CA HIS A 287 16.19 -1.25 9.38
C HIS A 287 15.80 -0.12 8.44
N ALA A 288 16.69 0.85 8.32
CA ALA A 288 16.51 1.99 7.45
C ALA A 288 17.42 1.85 6.23
N ALA A 289 16.98 2.35 5.09
CA ALA A 289 17.90 2.66 4.00
C ALA A 289 17.61 4.05 3.47
N ILE A 290 18.65 4.83 3.19
CA ILE A 290 18.57 6.20 2.70
C ILE A 290 19.22 6.27 1.33
N LEU A 291 18.60 7.01 0.40
CA LEU A 291 19.15 7.29 -0.92
C LEU A 291 20.54 7.93 -0.80
N ASP A 292 21.52 7.33 -1.47
CA ASP A 292 22.92 7.75 -1.53
C ASP A 292 23.13 8.47 -2.87
N ASP A 293 23.20 9.81 -2.80
CA ASP A 293 23.38 10.71 -3.95
C ASP A 293 24.85 10.83 -4.40
#